data_AF-A0A254S1Q9-F1
#
_entry.id   AF-A0A254S1Q9-F1
#
_cell.length_a   1.000
_cell.length_b   1.000
_cell.length_c   1.000
_cell.angle_alpha   90.00
_cell.angle_beta   90.00
_cell.angle_gamma   90.00
#
_symmetry.space_group_name_H-M   'P 1'
#
loop_
_entity.id
_entity.type
_entity.pdbx_description
1 polymer ?
#
loop_
_entity_poly.entity_id
_entity_poly.type
_entity_poly.pdbx_seq_one_letter_code
_entity_poly.pdbx_strand_id
1 'polypeptide(L)'
;MEHEYTVRGRIFPEPDQVQDISSLRKFINKMSWVEQDFESLGLKIDERNVSRFSMKSEDLDNAALEQACQNLSMLLGCKVILSKDHEVYGVANVFNGGSDYEVVDEDCYLWIYERGARLSCEKTKFWNDKFTDLEQKFAQGAAAKALQNLDPIL
;
A
#
# COMPACT_ATOMS: atom_id res chain seq x y z
N MET A 1 -8.16 -11.68 -23.36
CA MET A 1 -7.64 -10.49 -22.67
C MET A 1 -6.96 -10.98 -21.43
N GLU A 2 -5.77 -10.47 -21.17
CA GLU A 2 -5.01 -10.82 -19.97
C GLU A 2 -5.45 -9.88 -18.85
N HIS A 3 -5.59 -10.44 -17.65
CA HIS A 3 -6.06 -9.72 -16.47
C HIS A 3 -5.01 -9.87 -15.37
N GLU A 4 -4.74 -8.78 -14.67
CA GLU A 4 -3.90 -8.78 -13.49
C GLU A 4 -4.65 -8.16 -12.31
N TYR A 5 -4.60 -8.84 -11.17
CA TYR A 5 -5.12 -8.32 -9.92
C TYR A 5 -3.97 -8.12 -8.94
N THR A 6 -3.77 -6.87 -8.53
CA THR A 6 -2.67 -6.50 -7.62
C THR A 6 -3.23 -5.83 -6.37
N VAL A 7 -2.91 -6.36 -5.21
CA VAL A 7 -3.14 -5.71 -3.92
C VAL A 7 -1.87 -4.95 -3.53
N ARG A 8 -2.02 -3.69 -3.14
CA ARG A 8 -0.90 -2.83 -2.74
C ARG A 8 -1.24 -2.15 -1.42
N GLY A 9 -0.23 -1.94 -0.58
CA GLY A 9 -0.41 -1.22 0.66
C GLY A 9 0.73 -0.29 1.00
N ARG A 10 0.37 0.72 1.79
CA ARG A 10 1.28 1.70 2.39
C ARG A 10 0.95 1.93 3.84
N ILE A 11 2.01 2.01 4.63
CA ILE A 11 1.95 2.28 6.05
C ILE A 11 2.71 3.58 6.27
N PHE A 12 2.08 4.52 6.96
CA PHE A 12 2.62 5.84 7.20
C PHE A 12 2.81 6.01 8.70
N PRO A 13 4.02 5.70 9.23
CA PRO A 13 4.30 5.83 10.65
C PRO A 13 4.10 7.25 11.14
N GLU A 14 3.72 7.40 12.41
CA GLU A 14 3.66 8.69 13.08
C GLU A 14 5.06 9.14 13.53
N PRO A 15 5.32 10.46 13.68
CA PRO A 15 6.66 10.96 14.02
C PRO A 15 7.26 10.36 15.30
N ASP A 16 6.43 10.12 16.32
CA ASP A 16 6.84 9.52 17.60
C ASP A 16 7.24 8.04 17.45
N GLN A 17 6.72 7.34 16.44
CA GLN A 17 7.04 5.95 16.16
C GLN A 17 8.41 5.80 15.48
N VAL A 18 8.93 6.87 14.89
CA VAL A 18 10.17 6.89 14.10
C VAL A 18 11.12 8.02 14.52
N GLN A 19 10.97 8.55 15.74
CA GLN A 19 11.81 9.64 16.24
C GLN A 19 13.23 9.21 16.61
N ASP A 20 13.43 7.93 16.94
CA ASP A 20 14.70 7.34 17.38
C ASP A 20 14.76 5.83 17.04
N ILE A 21 15.96 5.23 17.10
CA ILE A 21 16.19 3.81 16.76
C ILE A 21 15.37 2.85 17.65
N SER A 22 15.17 3.16 18.93
CA SER A 22 14.39 2.33 19.85
C SER A 22 12.91 2.33 19.46
N SER A 23 12.37 3.51 19.14
CA SER A 23 11.01 3.69 18.65
C SER A 23 10.81 2.97 17.32
N LEU A 24 11.75 3.11 16.38
CA LEU A 24 11.74 2.39 15.09
C LEU A 24 11.77 0.88 15.29
N ARG A 25 12.64 0.35 16.16
CA ARG A 25 12.69 -1.10 16.46
C ARG A 25 11.38 -1.62 17.04
N LYS A 26 10.75 -0.87 17.94
CA LYS A 26 9.42 -1.23 18.48
C LYS A 26 8.38 -1.26 17.38
N PHE A 27 8.43 -0.28 16.47
CA PHE A 27 7.53 -0.22 15.33
C PHE A 27 7.73 -1.42 14.40
N ILE A 28 8.97 -1.73 13.99
CA ILE A 28 9.29 -2.91 13.16
C ILE A 28 8.84 -4.21 13.82
N ASN A 29 9.10 -4.39 15.12
CA ASN A 29 8.62 -5.57 15.85
C ASN A 29 7.10 -5.66 15.81
N LYS A 30 6.39 -4.55 15.94
CA LYS A 30 4.92 -4.53 15.84
C LYS A 30 4.44 -4.94 14.44
N MET A 31 5.19 -4.58 13.40
CA MET A 31 4.90 -4.98 12.03
C MET A 31 5.08 -6.48 11.81
N SER A 32 6.09 -7.12 12.40
CA SER A 32 6.27 -8.58 12.25
C SER A 32 5.16 -9.39 12.92
N TRP A 33 4.62 -8.92 14.05
CA TRP A 33 3.41 -9.51 14.65
C TRP A 33 2.20 -9.36 13.71
N VAL A 34 2.07 -8.20 13.10
CA VAL A 34 1.02 -7.94 12.11
C VAL A 34 1.17 -8.86 10.89
N GLU A 35 2.38 -9.10 10.37
CA GLU A 35 2.57 -10.06 9.27
C GLU A 35 2.03 -11.45 9.61
N GLN A 36 2.23 -11.93 10.84
CA GLN A 36 1.70 -13.21 11.29
C GLN A 36 0.17 -13.23 11.31
N ASP A 37 -0.46 -12.17 11.81
CA ASP A 37 -1.92 -12.04 11.85
C ASP A 37 -2.54 -12.00 10.44
N PHE A 38 -1.78 -11.51 9.46
CA PHE A 38 -2.22 -11.28 8.09
C PHE A 38 -1.62 -12.26 7.07
N GLU A 39 -0.88 -13.27 7.52
CA GLU A 39 -0.27 -14.30 6.66
C GLU A 39 -1.32 -15.03 5.82
N SER A 40 -2.52 -15.21 6.39
CA SER A 40 -3.68 -15.80 5.70
C SER A 40 -4.14 -15.01 4.46
N LEU A 41 -3.87 -13.70 4.42
CA LEU A 41 -4.12 -12.86 3.25
C LEU A 41 -2.93 -12.84 2.27
N GLY A 42 -1.82 -13.52 2.58
CA GLY A 42 -0.60 -13.50 1.76
C GLY A 42 0.19 -12.19 1.82
N LEU A 43 -0.12 -11.33 2.81
CA LEU A 43 0.56 -10.06 3.00
C LEU A 43 2.00 -10.28 3.48
N LYS A 44 2.96 -9.80 2.69
CA LYS A 44 4.39 -9.78 3.05
C LYS A 44 4.89 -8.35 3.00
N ILE A 45 5.41 -7.86 4.10
CA ILE A 45 6.01 -6.54 4.20
C ILE A 45 7.41 -6.62 3.60
N ASP A 46 7.76 -5.64 2.79
CA ASP A 46 9.10 -5.58 2.20
C ASP A 46 10.11 -5.28 3.32
N GLU A 47 11.01 -6.22 3.61
CA GLU A 47 12.07 -6.06 4.61
C GLU A 47 12.98 -4.85 4.33
N ARG A 48 13.11 -4.44 3.05
CA ARG A 48 13.88 -3.27 2.64
C ARG A 48 13.08 -1.97 2.73
N ASN A 49 11.76 -2.08 2.81
CA ASN A 49 10.87 -0.94 2.93
C ASN A 49 9.61 -1.32 3.71
N VAL A 50 9.73 -1.29 5.03
CA VAL A 50 8.66 -1.64 5.96
C VAL A 50 7.37 -0.83 5.75
N SER A 51 7.43 0.31 5.06
CA SER A 51 6.24 1.10 4.73
C SER A 51 5.42 0.58 3.55
N ARG A 52 5.88 -0.49 2.87
CA ARG A 52 5.32 -0.95 1.59
C ARG A 52 5.10 -2.45 1.56
N PHE A 53 3.99 -2.87 0.95
CA PHE A 53 3.76 -4.25 0.57
C PHE A 53 2.95 -4.33 -0.72
N SER A 54 3.12 -5.42 -1.47
CA SER A 54 2.31 -5.74 -2.64
C SER A 54 2.24 -7.24 -2.87
N MET A 55 1.13 -7.69 -3.47
CA MET A 55 0.93 -9.08 -3.87
C MET A 55 -0.03 -9.18 -5.04
N LYS A 56 0.08 -10.24 -5.85
CA LYS A 56 -0.92 -10.55 -6.88
C LYS A 56 -1.99 -11.46 -6.28
N SER A 57 -3.26 -11.09 -6.41
CA SER A 57 -4.37 -11.93 -5.97
C SER A 57 -5.72 -11.49 -6.54
N GLU A 58 -6.36 -12.42 -7.24
CA GLU A 58 -7.74 -12.28 -7.73
C GLU A 58 -8.76 -12.60 -6.63
N ASP A 59 -8.51 -13.64 -5.83
CA ASP A 59 -9.48 -14.26 -4.92
C ASP A 59 -9.78 -13.45 -3.64
N LEU A 60 -8.96 -12.45 -3.31
CA LEU A 60 -9.16 -11.68 -2.09
C LEU A 60 -10.39 -10.78 -2.17
N ASP A 61 -11.35 -11.01 -1.27
CA ASP A 61 -12.57 -10.22 -1.20
C ASP A 61 -12.31 -8.77 -0.73
N ASN A 62 -13.06 -7.83 -1.29
CA ASN A 62 -12.93 -6.41 -0.99
C ASN A 62 -13.30 -6.08 0.47
N ALA A 63 -14.27 -6.77 1.07
CA ALA A 63 -14.62 -6.53 2.47
C ALA A 63 -13.52 -7.07 3.41
N ALA A 64 -12.91 -8.20 3.08
CA ALA A 64 -11.76 -8.73 3.82
C ALA A 64 -10.56 -7.76 3.76
N LEU A 65 -10.30 -7.18 2.58
CA LEU A 65 -9.25 -6.17 2.40
C LEU A 65 -9.55 -4.87 3.14
N GLU A 66 -10.78 -4.37 3.09
CA GLU A 66 -11.17 -3.17 3.85
C GLU A 66 -10.97 -3.41 5.36
N GLN A 67 -11.44 -4.54 5.88
CA GLN A 67 -11.28 -4.91 7.28
C GLN A 67 -9.80 -5.05 7.66
N ALA A 68 -8.99 -5.61 6.76
CA ALA A 68 -7.54 -5.69 6.95
C ALA A 68 -6.92 -4.30 7.05
N CYS A 69 -7.26 -3.37 6.14
CA CYS A 69 -6.78 -2.00 6.18
C CYS A 69 -7.14 -1.30 7.51
N GLN A 70 -8.39 -1.46 7.96
CA GLN A 70 -8.84 -0.94 9.26
C GLN A 70 -8.01 -1.52 10.42
N ASN A 71 -7.91 -2.84 10.49
CA ASN A 71 -7.21 -3.55 11.55
C ASN A 71 -5.72 -3.18 11.59
N LEU A 72 -5.06 -3.11 10.43
CA LEU A 72 -3.68 -2.65 10.29
C LEU A 72 -3.50 -1.24 10.86
N SER A 73 -4.37 -0.29 10.47
CA SER A 73 -4.29 1.09 10.97
C SER A 73 -4.49 1.20 12.48
N MET A 74 -5.36 0.37 13.05
CA MET A 74 -5.65 0.33 14.48
C MET A 74 -4.49 -0.31 15.25
N LEU A 75 -4.03 -1.47 14.80
CA LEU A 75 -2.92 -2.18 15.41
C LEU A 75 -1.70 -1.28 15.38
N LEU A 76 -1.27 -0.80 14.22
CA LEU A 76 -0.07 0.03 14.08
C LEU A 76 -0.24 1.42 14.71
N GLY A 77 -1.46 1.94 14.82
CA GLY A 77 -1.74 3.24 15.41
C GLY A 77 -1.40 4.42 14.50
N CYS A 78 -1.40 4.19 13.18
CA CYS A 78 -0.97 5.14 12.18
C CYS A 78 -1.90 5.09 10.96
N LYS A 79 -1.59 5.89 9.93
CA LYS A 79 -2.33 5.87 8.67
C LYS A 79 -1.89 4.70 7.81
N VAL A 80 -2.86 3.99 7.25
CA VAL A 80 -2.66 2.85 6.34
C VAL A 80 -3.53 3.06 5.12
N ILE A 81 -2.94 2.75 3.96
CA ILE A 81 -3.63 2.72 2.68
C ILE A 81 -3.53 1.31 2.13
N LEU A 82 -4.62 0.82 1.60
CA LEU A 82 -4.69 -0.45 0.89
C LEU A 82 -5.48 -0.24 -0.40
N SER A 83 -5.00 -0.82 -1.49
CA SER A 83 -5.72 -0.86 -2.75
C SER A 83 -5.76 -2.26 -3.35
N LYS A 84 -6.80 -2.54 -4.13
CA LYS A 84 -6.88 -3.68 -5.04
C LYS A 84 -7.11 -3.15 -6.45
N ASP A 85 -6.13 -3.35 -7.30
CA ASP A 85 -6.11 -2.93 -8.70
C ASP A 85 -6.47 -4.12 -9.59
N HIS A 86 -7.33 -3.90 -10.57
CA HIS A 86 -7.66 -4.83 -11.65
C HIS A 86 -7.27 -4.18 -12.97
N GLU A 87 -6.20 -4.66 -13.57
CA GLU A 87 -5.67 -4.19 -14.85
C GLU A 87 -6.09 -5.16 -15.96
N VAL A 88 -6.60 -4.63 -17.07
CA VAL A 88 -6.93 -5.37 -18.28
C VAL A 88 -5.94 -4.99 -19.36
N TYR A 89 -5.17 -5.97 -19.85
CA TYR A 89 -4.19 -5.75 -20.91
C TYR A 89 -4.77 -6.09 -22.27
N GLY A 90 -4.41 -5.27 -23.25
CA GLY A 90 -4.85 -5.42 -24.62
C GLY A 90 -4.03 -4.59 -25.59
N VAL A 91 -4.37 -4.72 -26.87
CA VAL A 91 -3.79 -3.88 -27.91
C VAL A 91 -4.48 -2.53 -27.87
N ALA A 92 -3.77 -1.50 -27.41
CA ALA A 92 -4.30 -0.15 -27.33
C ALA A 92 -4.18 0.61 -28.65
N ASN A 93 -3.05 0.41 -29.35
CA ASN A 93 -2.76 1.06 -30.61
C ASN A 93 -2.18 0.07 -31.63
N VAL A 94 -2.66 0.17 -32.88
CA VAL A 94 -2.15 -0.62 -34.02
C VAL A 94 -1.48 0.32 -35.01
N PHE A 95 -0.20 0.08 -35.30
CA PHE A 95 0.58 0.83 -36.27
C PHE A 95 0.97 -0.07 -37.45
N ASN A 96 1.33 0.52 -38.59
CA ASN A 96 1.83 -0.23 -39.74
C ASN A 96 3.20 -0.85 -39.41
N GLY A 97 3.18 -2.07 -38.85
CA GLY A 97 4.37 -2.84 -38.50
C GLY A 97 4.43 -3.33 -37.04
N GLY A 98 3.45 -3.02 -36.20
CA GLY A 98 3.43 -3.45 -34.79
C GLY A 98 2.20 -2.99 -34.02
N SER A 99 2.05 -3.47 -32.79
CA SER A 99 0.97 -3.09 -31.87
C SER A 99 1.51 -2.86 -30.46
N ASP A 100 1.04 -1.81 -29.79
CA ASP A 100 1.36 -1.57 -28.39
C ASP A 100 0.40 -2.39 -27.52
N TYR A 101 0.99 -3.28 -26.70
CA TYR A 101 0.26 -4.05 -25.71
C TYR A 101 0.43 -3.39 -24.35
N GLU A 102 -0.64 -2.79 -23.84
CA GLU A 102 -0.64 -2.00 -22.60
C GLU A 102 -1.95 -2.19 -21.82
N VAL A 103 -2.06 -1.53 -20.66
CA VAL A 103 -3.29 -1.52 -19.86
C VAL A 103 -4.33 -0.67 -20.59
N VAL A 104 -5.41 -1.31 -21.04
CA VAL A 104 -6.51 -0.68 -21.78
C VAL A 104 -7.69 -0.32 -20.88
N ASP A 105 -7.79 -0.96 -19.71
CA ASP A 105 -8.74 -0.61 -18.66
C ASP A 105 -8.17 -0.92 -17.28
N GLU A 106 -8.54 -0.11 -16.30
CA GLU A 106 -8.13 -0.25 -14.90
C GLU A 106 -9.31 0.09 -13.98
N ASP A 107 -9.60 -0.80 -13.05
CA ASP A 107 -10.51 -0.57 -11.93
C ASP A 107 -9.72 -0.74 -10.62
N CYS A 108 -9.82 0.24 -9.72
CA CYS A 108 -9.16 0.22 -8.42
C CYS A 108 -10.18 0.40 -7.29
N TYR A 109 -10.05 -0.42 -6.24
CA TYR A 109 -10.67 -0.18 -4.94
C TYR A 109 -9.62 0.36 -3.97
N LEU A 110 -9.93 1.47 -3.31
CA LEU A 110 -9.03 2.17 -2.41
C LEU A 110 -9.65 2.32 -1.02
N TRP A 111 -8.89 1.97 0.01
CA TRP A 111 -9.24 2.16 1.42
C TRP A 111 -8.16 2.92 2.16
N ILE A 112 -8.56 3.99 2.85
CA ILE A 112 -7.66 4.81 3.67
C ILE A 112 -8.21 4.84 5.09
N TYR A 113 -7.42 4.36 6.03
CA TYR A 113 -7.75 4.35 7.45
C TYR A 113 -6.63 4.99 8.28
N GLU A 114 -7.00 5.60 9.39
CA GLU A 114 -6.06 6.16 10.36
C GLU A 114 -6.54 5.79 11.77
N ARG A 115 -5.73 5.03 12.50
CA ARG A 115 -6.06 4.59 13.87
C ARG A 115 -7.44 3.93 13.99
N GLY A 116 -7.81 3.13 13.00
CA GLY A 116 -9.10 2.42 12.93
C GLY A 116 -10.28 3.27 12.41
N ALA A 117 -10.10 4.58 12.21
CA ALA A 117 -11.10 5.47 11.64
C ALA A 117 -10.97 5.51 10.10
N ARG A 118 -12.10 5.41 9.41
CA ARG A 118 -12.15 5.50 7.94
C ARG A 118 -11.99 6.95 7.50
N LEU A 119 -10.98 7.21 6.67
CA LEU A 119 -10.78 8.52 6.05
C LEU A 119 -11.38 8.57 4.64
N SER A 120 -11.20 7.50 3.86
CA SER A 120 -11.73 7.40 2.51
C SER A 120 -11.94 5.93 2.11
N CYS A 121 -12.96 5.71 1.29
CA CYS A 121 -13.21 4.45 0.59
C CYS A 121 -13.80 4.79 -0.78
N GLU A 122 -13.10 4.47 -1.86
CA GLU A 122 -13.56 4.79 -3.21
C GLU A 122 -13.26 3.68 -4.22
N LYS A 123 -14.10 3.58 -5.24
CA LYS A 123 -13.79 2.88 -6.48
C LYS A 123 -13.37 3.93 -7.52
N THR A 124 -12.17 3.80 -8.07
CA THR A 124 -11.57 4.80 -8.98
C THR A 124 -10.89 4.13 -10.17
N LYS A 125 -10.59 4.92 -11.20
CA LYS A 125 -9.63 4.59 -12.26
C LYS A 125 -8.36 5.44 -12.09
N PHE A 126 -7.27 5.06 -12.75
CA PHE A 126 -5.99 5.81 -12.77
C PHE A 126 -5.43 6.05 -11.37
N TRP A 127 -5.49 5.01 -10.53
CA TRP A 127 -5.14 5.14 -9.11
C TRP A 127 -3.66 5.46 -8.88
N ASN A 128 -2.78 5.01 -9.78
CA ASN A 128 -1.34 5.27 -9.71
C ASN A 128 -1.03 6.78 -9.58
N ASP A 129 -1.78 7.65 -10.25
CA ASP A 129 -1.61 9.10 -10.17
C ASP A 129 -2.01 9.65 -8.80
N LYS A 130 -3.16 9.21 -8.27
CA LYS A 130 -3.65 9.60 -6.93
C LYS A 130 -2.72 9.12 -5.83
N PHE A 131 -2.19 7.92 -5.97
CA PHE A 131 -1.25 7.35 -5.01
C PHE A 131 0.07 8.10 -4.99
N THR A 132 0.57 8.51 -6.15
CA THR A 132 1.80 9.30 -6.26
C THR A 132 1.68 10.62 -5.49
N ASP A 133 0.53 11.31 -5.57
CA ASP A 133 0.26 12.53 -4.80
C ASP A 133 0.24 12.27 -3.28
N LEU A 134 -0.38 11.16 -2.85
CA LEU A 134 -0.42 10.76 -1.43
C LEU A 134 0.98 10.40 -0.90
N GLU A 135 1.79 9.68 -1.68
CA GLU A 135 3.18 9.37 -1.33
C GLU A 135 4.04 10.63 -1.23
N GLN A 136 3.88 11.59 -2.15
CA GLN A 136 4.59 12.88 -2.09
C GLN A 136 4.23 13.66 -0.84
N LYS A 137 2.95 13.72 -0.47
CA LYS A 137 2.49 14.36 0.78
C LYS A 137 3.12 13.72 2.01
N PHE A 138 3.21 12.39 2.04
CA PHE A 138 3.88 11.69 3.13
C PHE A 138 5.38 11.95 3.15
N ALA A 139 6.06 11.88 2.01
CA ALA A 139 7.50 12.12 1.91
C ALA A 139 7.93 13.51 2.42
N GLN A 140 7.03 14.49 2.36
CA GLN A 140 7.23 15.84 2.90
C GLN A 140 6.91 15.96 4.40
N GLY A 141 6.27 14.95 4.99
CA GLY A 141 5.81 14.92 6.38
C GLY A 141 6.91 14.76 7.42
N ALA A 142 6.57 15.03 8.68
CA ALA A 142 7.52 14.97 9.80
C ALA A 142 8.08 13.56 10.03
N ALA A 143 7.27 12.52 9.87
CA ALA A 143 7.69 11.13 10.03
C ALA A 143 8.69 10.69 8.94
N ALA A 144 8.45 11.07 7.68
CA ALA A 144 9.38 10.78 6.59
C ALA A 144 10.74 11.47 6.79
N LYS A 145 10.74 12.72 7.27
CA LYS A 145 11.98 13.43 7.64
C LYS A 145 12.69 12.76 8.81
N ALA A 146 11.95 12.32 9.83
CA ALA A 146 12.52 11.59 10.95
C ALA A 146 13.18 10.28 10.51
N LEU A 147 12.51 9.50 9.65
CA LEU A 147 13.06 8.29 9.02
C LEU A 147 14.33 8.59 8.20
N GLN A 148 14.38 9.67 7.43
CA GLN A 148 15.57 10.05 6.67
C GLN A 148 16.77 10.42 7.55
N ASN A 149 16.51 10.98 8.73
CA ASN A 149 17.55 11.34 9.70
C ASN A 149 18.05 10.12 10.50
N LEU A 150 17.28 9.03 10.50
CA LEU A 150 17.71 7.72 10.98
C LEU A 150 18.46 7.03 9.84
N ASP A 151 19.71 7.44 9.61
CA ASP A 151 20.62 6.82 8.62
C ASP A 151 20.54 5.29 8.64
N PRO A 152 20.66 4.60 7.49
CA PRO A 152 20.42 3.17 7.36
C PRO A 152 21.58 2.38 7.96
N ILE A 153 21.50 2.11 9.25
CA ILE A 153 22.23 1.02 9.88
C ILE A 153 21.17 0.06 10.46
N LEU A 154 20.45 -0.59 9.55
CA LEU A 154 19.82 -1.89 9.78
C LEU A 154 20.52 -2.88 8.86
#